data_AF-A0A7X9CQY9-F1
#
_entry.id   AF-A0A7X9CQY9-F1
#
_cell.length_a   1.000
_cell.length_b   1.000
_cell.length_c   1.000
_cell.angle_alpha   90.00
_cell.angle_beta   90.00
_cell.angle_gamma   90.00
#
_symmetry.space_group_name_H-M   'P 1'
#
loop_
_entity.id
_entity.type
_entity.pdbx_description
1 polymer ?
#
loop_
_entity_poly.entity_id
_entity_poly.type
_entity_poly.pdbx_seq_one_letter_code
_entity_poly.pdbx_strand_id
1 'polypeptide(L)'
;MIIKNTYLLNFRNFEKLNISFSDNINIILGDNAQGKTNILEAVYFSAKAKSFKQVKDKDMINFNKDIAYIRTDIGTDGIYEKIEAKLSRDSKKTIRINEEIVET
;
A
#
# COMPACT_ATOMS: atom_id res chain seq x y z
N MET A 1 -14.10 4.60 9.42
CA MET A 1 -13.17 3.64 8.78
C MET A 1 -11.79 3.78 9.40
N ILE A 2 -11.24 2.67 9.89
CA ILE A 2 -9.90 2.56 10.49
C ILE A 2 -9.08 1.62 9.61
N ILE A 3 -7.79 1.86 9.46
CA ILE A 3 -6.87 0.92 8.82
C ILE A 3 -6.49 -0.15 9.83
N LYS A 4 -6.75 -1.42 9.52
CA LYS A 4 -6.45 -2.55 10.40
C LYS A 4 -5.11 -3.18 10.06
N ASN A 5 -4.82 -3.35 8.77
CA ASN A 5 -3.59 -3.98 8.31
C ASN A 5 -3.12 -3.34 7.00
N THR A 6 -1.80 -3.23 6.84
CA THR A 6 -1.17 -2.97 5.54
C THR A 6 -0.10 -4.00 5.27
N TYR A 7 -0.23 -4.69 4.14
CA TYR A 7 0.73 -5.65 3.63
C TYR A 7 1.39 -5.11 2.35
N LEU A 8 2.72 -5.14 2.31
CA LEU A 8 3.53 -4.67 1.20
C LEU A 8 4.44 -5.81 0.71
N LEU A 9 4.53 -5.97 -0.61
CA LEU A 9 5.49 -6.86 -1.25
C LEU A 9 6.19 -6.08 -2.37
N ASN A 10 7.52 -6.02 -2.34
CA ASN A 10 8.35 -5.32 -3.32
C ASN A 10 7.98 -3.83 -3.52
N PHE A 11 7.39 -3.18 -2.51
CA PHE A 11 7.01 -1.77 -2.58
C PHE A 11 8.14 -0.90 -2.04
N ARG A 12 8.67 0.01 -2.86
CA ARG A 12 9.80 0.87 -2.53
C ARG A 12 10.98 0.03 -1.99
N ASN A 13 11.46 0.33 -0.79
CA ASN A 13 12.55 -0.36 -0.13
C ASN A 13 12.12 -1.63 0.63
N PHE A 14 10.83 -1.97 0.66
CA PHE A 14 10.34 -3.17 1.34
C PHE A 14 10.29 -4.36 0.39
N GLU A 15 11.05 -5.40 0.67
CA GLU A 15 10.86 -6.71 0.02
C GLU A 15 9.55 -7.33 0.48
N LYS A 16 9.29 -7.31 1.80
CA LYS A 16 8.04 -7.72 2.42
C LYS A 16 7.84 -6.95 3.72
N LEU A 17 6.62 -6.46 3.97
CA LEU A 17 6.24 -5.85 5.23
C LEU A 17 4.78 -6.17 5.53
N ASN A 18 4.47 -6.48 6.79
CA ASN A 18 3.11 -6.67 7.25
C ASN A 18 2.93 -5.88 8.56
N ILE A 19 2.04 -4.89 8.57
CA ILE A 19 1.80 -4.01 9.72
C ILE A 19 0.36 -4.16 10.15
N SER A 20 0.15 -4.51 11.41
CA SER A 20 -1.15 -4.38 12.08
C SER A 20 -1.20 -3.06 12.83
N PHE A 21 -2.22 -2.26 12.57
CA PHE A 21 -2.39 -0.95 13.20
C PHE A 21 -3.30 -1.05 14.43
N SER A 22 -3.04 -0.18 15.40
CA SER A 22 -3.97 0.12 16.49
C SER A 22 -5.13 0.96 15.98
N ASP A 23 -6.27 0.87 16.66
CA ASP A 23 -7.48 1.66 16.37
C ASP A 23 -7.33 3.15 16.70
N ASN A 24 -6.28 3.51 17.43
CA ASN A 24 -6.00 4.87 17.86
C ASN A 24 -4.72 5.42 17.16
N ILE A 25 -3.86 6.07 17.94
CA ILE A 25 -2.63 6.67 17.44
C ILE A 25 -1.59 5.58 17.18
N ASN A 26 -1.02 5.58 15.98
CA ASN A 26 0.06 4.71 15.56
C ASN A 26 1.34 5.54 15.38
N ILE A 27 2.40 5.22 16.13
CA ILE A 27 3.68 5.92 16.06
C ILE A 27 4.67 5.05 15.30
N ILE A 28 5.16 5.55 14.15
CA ILE A 28 6.17 4.86 13.33
C ILE A 28 7.54 5.51 13.60
N LEU A 29 8.43 4.77 14.27
CA LEU A 29 9.76 5.23 14.67
C LEU A 29 10.88 4.56 13.86
N GLY A 30 12.05 5.19 13.85
CA GLY A 30 13.26 4.70 13.19
C GLY A 30 14.05 5.83 12.53
N ASP A 31 15.23 5.51 12.01
CA ASP A 31 16.11 6.49 11.39
C ASP A 31 15.58 7.02 10.05
N ASN A 32 16.18 8.10 9.57
CA ASN A 32 15.89 8.64 8.24
C ASN A 32 16.17 7.59 7.14
N ALA A 33 15.42 7.69 6.04
CA ALA A 33 15.49 6.79 4.90
C ALA A 33 15.13 5.30 5.16
N GLN A 34 14.64 4.93 6.35
CA GLN A 34 14.22 3.55 6.66
C GLN A 34 12.84 3.15 6.10
N GLY A 35 12.17 4.03 5.34
CA GLY A 35 10.89 3.72 4.70
C GLY A 35 9.63 4.11 5.51
N LYS A 36 9.76 4.87 6.60
CA LYS A 36 8.61 5.41 7.36
C LYS A 36 7.61 6.15 6.46
N THR A 37 8.10 7.05 5.61
CA THR A 37 7.28 7.77 4.61
C THR A 37 6.70 6.83 3.55
N ASN A 38 7.36 5.71 3.25
CA ASN A 38 6.85 4.73 2.27
C ASN A 38 5.67 3.94 2.84
N ILE A 39 5.63 3.68 4.16
CA ILE A 39 4.44 3.11 4.80
C ILE A 39 3.24 4.05 4.63
N LEU A 40 3.42 5.34 4.90
CA LEU A 40 2.37 6.34 4.69
C LEU A 40 1.98 6.44 3.20
N GLU A 41 2.94 6.30 2.29
CA GLU A 41 2.70 6.32 0.85
C GLU A 41 1.85 5.14 0.40
N ALA A 42 2.09 3.95 0.92
CA ALA A 42 1.28 2.78 0.61
C ALA A 42 -0.17 2.93 1.10
N VAL A 43 -0.36 3.42 2.33
CA VAL A 43 -1.68 3.70 2.90
C VAL A 43 -2.42 4.74 2.06
N TYR A 44 -1.75 5.85 1.70
CA TYR A 44 -2.33 6.87 0.84
C TYR A 44 -2.65 6.33 -0.55
N PHE A 45 -1.78 5.49 -1.11
CA PHE A 45 -2.00 4.85 -2.39
C PHE A 45 -3.26 4.02 -2.39
N SER A 46 -3.53 3.22 -1.35
CA SER A 46 -4.78 2.46 -1.24
C SER A 46 -6.03 3.34 -1.28
N ALA A 47 -5.96 4.57 -0.80
CA ALA A 47 -7.11 5.50 -0.81
C ALA A 47 -7.26 6.31 -2.11
N LYS A 48 -6.17 6.52 -2.86
CA LYS A 48 -6.14 7.46 -4.00
C LYS A 48 -5.64 6.86 -5.31
N ALA A 49 -5.24 5.60 -5.32
CA ALA A 49 -4.65 4.91 -6.46
C ALA A 49 -3.41 5.61 -7.06
N LYS A 50 -2.78 6.54 -6.32
CA LYS A 50 -1.63 7.32 -6.78
C LYS A 50 -0.72 7.69 -5.61
N SER A 51 0.57 7.85 -5.89
CA SER A 51 1.54 8.38 -4.94
C SER A 51 1.23 9.84 -4.58
N PHE A 52 1.29 10.20 -3.30
CA PHE A 52 1.29 11.62 -2.90
C PHE A 52 2.55 12.37 -3.32
N LYS A 53 3.65 11.66 -3.63
CA LYS A 53 4.88 12.22 -4.20
C LYS A 53 4.76 12.46 -5.71
N GLN A 54 3.61 12.15 -6.32
CA GLN A 54 3.32 12.34 -7.75
C GLN A 54 4.32 11.63 -8.69
N VAL A 55 4.88 10.51 -8.25
CA VAL A 55 5.76 9.67 -9.09
C VAL A 55 4.94 8.68 -9.94
N LYS A 56 5.58 8.09 -10.95
CA LYS A 56 4.94 7.04 -11.76
C LYS A 56 4.80 5.76 -10.96
N ASP A 57 3.79 4.95 -11.28
CA ASP A 57 3.52 3.68 -10.57
C ASP A 57 4.75 2.74 -10.56
N LYS A 58 5.48 2.69 -11.67
CA LYS A 58 6.71 1.90 -11.81
C LYS A 58 7.84 2.32 -10.85
N ASP A 59 7.89 3.58 -10.46
CA ASP A 59 8.94 4.12 -9.58
C ASP A 59 8.66 3.77 -8.10
N MET A 60 7.47 3.23 -7.81
CA MET A 60 7.12 2.68 -6.49
C MET A 60 7.47 1.20 -6.35
N ILE A 61 7.83 0.52 -7.44
CA ILE A 61 8.27 -0.88 -7.44
C ILE A 61 9.74 -0.92 -7.01
N ASN A 62 10.10 -1.87 -6.16
CA ASN A 62 11.48 -2.11 -5.76
C ASN A 62 12.39 -2.21 -7.00
N PHE A 63 13.60 -1.66 -6.92
CA PHE A 63 14.52 -1.55 -8.07
C PHE A 63 14.81 -2.90 -8.74
N ASN A 64 14.90 -3.97 -7.96
CA ASN A 64 15.28 -5.32 -8.41
C ASN A 64 14.06 -6.22 -8.71
N LYS A 65 12.86 -5.64 -8.85
CA LYS A 65 11.60 -6.37 -9.01
C LYS A 65 10.75 -5.73 -10.11
N ASP A 66 9.92 -6.54 -10.75
CA ASP A 66 9.04 -6.10 -11.83
C ASP A 66 7.59 -5.86 -11.36
N ILE A 67 7.23 -6.39 -10.20
CA ILE A 67 5.88 -6.34 -9.63
C ILE A 67 5.95 -5.96 -8.16
N ALA A 68 5.06 -5.07 -7.74
CA ALA A 68 4.79 -4.76 -6.33
C ALA A 68 3.33 -4.99 -5.98
N TYR A 69 3.08 -5.34 -4.73
CA TYR A 69 1.73 -5.49 -4.18
C TYR A 69 1.56 -4.63 -2.93
N ILE A 70 0.40 -3.98 -2.85
CA ILE A 70 -0.06 -3.23 -1.70
C ILE A 70 -1.42 -3.79 -1.34
N ARG A 71 -1.63 -4.22 -0.11
CA ARG A 71 -2.95 -4.54 0.44
C ARG A 71 -3.17 -3.70 1.68
N THR A 72 -4.34 -3.09 1.78
CA THR A 72 -4.78 -2.40 2.99
C THR A 72 -6.16 -2.93 3.37
N ASP A 73 -6.25 -3.47 4.58
CA ASP A 73 -7.48 -3.94 5.17
C ASP A 73 -8.04 -2.81 6.04
N ILE A 74 -9.26 -2.37 5.79
CA ILE A 74 -9.93 -1.30 6.52
C ILE A 74 -11.22 -1.81 7.16
N GLY A 75 -11.61 -1.23 8.29
CA GLY A 75 -12.91 -1.54 8.88
C GLY A 75 -13.27 -0.74 10.12
N THR A 76 -14.58 -0.56 10.33
CA THR A 76 -15.23 -0.01 11.52
C THR A 76 -16.65 -0.59 11.60
N ASP A 77 -17.14 -0.87 12.81
CA ASP A 77 -18.55 -1.20 13.07
C ASP A 77 -19.13 -2.34 12.20
N GLY A 78 -18.36 -3.41 12.01
CA GLY A 78 -18.78 -4.61 11.25
C GLY A 78 -18.57 -4.51 9.74
N ILE A 79 -18.19 -3.35 9.21
CA ILE A 79 -17.81 -3.17 7.81
C ILE A 79 -16.33 -3.48 7.67
N TYR A 80 -15.98 -4.41 6.78
CA TYR A 80 -14.61 -4.78 6.45
C TYR A 80 -14.43 -4.73 4.94
N GLU A 81 -13.40 -4.01 4.50
CA GLU A 81 -13.02 -3.95 3.10
C GLU A 81 -11.53 -4.25 2.94
N LYS A 82 -11.23 -5.01 1.88
CA LYS A 82 -9.87 -5.33 1.47
C LYS A 82 -9.56 -4.58 0.17
N ILE A 83 -8.63 -3.64 0.23
CA ILE A 83 -8.16 -2.87 -0.93
C ILE A 83 -6.81 -3.42 -1.36
N GLU A 84 -6.70 -3.89 -2.59
CA GLU A 84 -5.47 -4.43 -3.15
C GLU A 84 -5.05 -3.66 -4.40
N ALA A 85 -3.74 -3.45 -4.56
CA ALA A 85 -3.15 -2.90 -5.75
C ALA A 85 -1.95 -3.75 -6.18
N LYS A 86 -1.95 -4.17 -7.44
CA LYS A 86 -0.80 -4.76 -8.13
C LYS A 86 -0.22 -3.71 -9.07
N LEU A 87 1.04 -3.37 -8.83
CA LEU A 87 1.84 -2.51 -9.71
C LEU A 87 2.73 -3.39 -10.57
N SER A 88 2.92 -3.01 -11.83
CA SER A 88 3.72 -3.74 -12.80
C SER A 88 4.54 -2.76 -13.64
N ARG A 89 5.75 -3.15 -14.03
CA ARG A 89 6.56 -2.39 -15.00
C ARG A 89 6.08 -2.58 -16.44
N ASP A 90 5.53 -3.74 -16.74
CA ASP A 90 5.20 -4.17 -18.10
C ASP A 90 3.70 -4.07 -18.43
N SER A 91 2.87 -3.84 -17.42
CA SER A 91 1.42 -3.75 -17.57
C SER A 91 0.85 -2.58 -16.79
N LYS A 92 -0.38 -2.17 -17.12
CA LYS A 92 -1.14 -1.25 -16.28
C LYS A 92 -1.30 -1.84 -14.88
N LYS A 93 -1.42 -0.97 -13.88
CA LYS A 93 -1.77 -1.39 -12.51
C LYS A 93 -3.16 -2.02 -12.49
N THR A 94 -3.39 -2.89 -11.52
CA THR A 94 -4.70 -3.47 -11.24
C THR A 94 -5.05 -3.16 -9.80
N ILE A 95 -6.27 -2.66 -9.57
CA ILE A 95 -6.81 -2.42 -8.23
C ILE A 95 -8.01 -3.33 -8.02
N ARG A 96 -8.12 -3.89 -6.82
CA ARG A 96 -9.24 -4.72 -6.40
C ARG A 96 -9.81 -4.24 -5.07
N ILE A 97 -11.12 -4.28 -4.95
CA ILE A 97 -11.84 -4.10 -3.67
C ILE A 97 -12.63 -5.37 -3.43
N ASN A 98 -12.39 -6.03 -2.32
CA ASN A 98 -13.03 -7.31 -1.98
C ASN A 98 -12.95 -8.33 -3.14
N GLU A 99 -11.75 -8.45 -3.73
CA GLU A 99 -11.43 -9.38 -4.83
C GLU A 99 -11.98 -8.99 -6.22
N GLU A 100 -12.88 -8.01 -6.29
CA GLU A 100 -13.40 -7.48 -7.55
C GLU A 100 -12.49 -6.41 -8.14
N ILE A 101 -12.21 -6.49 -9.45
CA ILE A 101 -11.37 -5.50 -10.15
C ILE A 101 -12.16 -4.20 -10.32
N VAL A 102 -11.54 -3.08 -9.95
CA VAL A 102 -12.11 -1.74 -10.13
C VAL A 102 -11.38 -1.05 -11.27
N GLU A 103 -12.14 -0.49 -12.22
CA GLU A 103 -11.57 0.34 -13.28
C GLU A 103 -11.09 1.68 -12.69
N THR A 104 -9.86 2.05 -12.99
CA THR A 104 -9.21 3.30 -12.54
C THR A 104 -8.72 4.14 -13.69
#